data_AF-A0A940UMH4-F1
#
_entry.id   AF-A0A940UMH4-F1
#
_cell.length_a   1.000
_cell.length_b   1.000
_cell.length_c   1.000
_cell.angle_alpha   90.00
_cell.angle_beta   90.00
_cell.angle_gamma   90.00
#
_symmetry.space_group_name_H-M   'P 1'
#
loop_
_entity.id
_entity.type
_entity.pdbx_description
1 polymer ?
#
loop_
_entity_poly.entity_id
_entity_poly.type
_entity_poly.pdbx_seq_one_letter_code
_entity_poly.pdbx_strand_id
1 'polypeptide(L)' 'MELLRGSALSMSGRIDGLVCVDLSKNIAGGEYDFVFCADFISQEALDSYQTHPLHEAHKARSAPYVKHRLVADYIW' A
#
# COMPACT_ATOMS: atom_id res chain seq x y z
N MET A 1 10.58 9.29 3.85
CA MET A 1 10.55 8.05 3.03
C MET A 1 10.62 6.81 3.91
N GLU A 2 11.65 6.65 4.73
CA GLU A 2 11.82 5.49 5.63
C GLU A 2 10.63 5.26 6.58
N LEU A 3 10.04 6.34 7.13
CA LEU A 3 8.84 6.25 7.98
C LEU A 3 7.59 5.73 7.27
N LEU A 4 7.38 6.10 6.01
CA LEU A 4 6.20 5.66 5.24
C LEU A 4 6.37 4.22 4.78
N ARG A 5 7.57 3.86 4.32
CA ARG A 5 7.90 2.48 3.97
C ARG A 5 7.82 1.56 5.19
N GLY A 6 8.39 1.96 6.32
CA GLY A 6 8.28 1.23 7.57
C GLY A 6 6.82 1.05 8.01
N SER A 7 5.97 2.06 7.82
CA SER A 7 4.53 1.92 8.08
C SER A 7 3.86 0.89 7.17
N ALA A 8 4.21 0.85 5.88
CA ALA A 8 3.67 -0.15 4.95
C ALA A 8 4.13 -1.57 5.34
N LEU A 9 5.43 -1.76 5.55
CA LEU A 9 6.02 -3.05 5.95
C LEU A 9 5.47 -3.55 7.28
N SER A 10 5.09 -2.66 8.19
CA SER A 10 4.49 -3.03 9.48
C SER A 10 3.13 -3.73 9.37
N MET A 11 2.52 -3.79 8.17
CA MET A 11 1.30 -4.54 7.91
C MET A 11 1.57 -6.00 7.50
N SER A 12 2.79 -6.31 7.05
CA SER A 12 3.16 -7.65 6.60
C SER A 12 3.00 -8.67 7.73
N GLY A 13 2.31 -9.77 7.45
CA GLY A 13 1.99 -10.82 8.43
C GLY A 13 0.97 -10.41 9.51
N ARG A 14 0.33 -9.24 9.40
CA ARG A 14 -0.63 -8.71 10.38
C ARG A 14 -2.01 -8.38 9.79
N ILE A 15 -2.17 -8.58 8.48
CA ILE A 15 -3.45 -8.48 7.78
C ILE A 15 -3.65 -9.82 7.07
N ASP A 16 -4.75 -10.51 7.39
CA ASP A 16 -5.03 -11.82 6.81
C ASP A 16 -5.17 -11.71 5.29
N GLY A 17 -4.46 -12.59 4.58
CA GLY A 17 -4.47 -12.64 3.12
C GLY A 17 -3.62 -11.59 2.40
N LEU A 18 -2.94 -10.68 3.11
CA LEU A 18 -1.89 -9.81 2.55
C LEU A 18 -0.58 -10.61 2.40
N VAL A 19 -0.20 -10.93 1.16
CA VAL A 19 0.97 -11.74 0.81
C VAL A 19 2.24 -10.90 0.81
N CYS A 20 2.18 -9.73 0.18
CA CYS A 20 3.29 -8.82 0.03
C CYS A 20 2.81 -7.39 0.23
N VAL A 21 3.67 -6.52 0.77
CA VAL A 21 3.45 -5.08 0.78
C VAL A 21 4.79 -4.36 0.73
N ASP A 22 4.93 -3.40 -0.17
CA ASP A 22 6.08 -2.49 -0.18
C ASP A 22 5.70 -1.09 -0.67
N LEU A 23 6.48 -0.11 -0.24
CA LEU A 23 6.42 1.26 -0.71
C LEU A 23 7.83 1.72 -1.06
N SER A 24 8.06 2.01 -2.33
CA SER A 24 9.39 2.37 -2.85
C SER A 24 9.31 3.56 -3.79
N LYS A 25 10.46 4.20 -4.04
CA LYS A 25 10.58 5.34 -4.96
C LYS A 25 10.39 4.88 -6.41
N ASN A 26 9.63 5.63 -7.19
CA ASN A 26 9.56 5.44 -8.64
C ASN A 26 10.90 5.86 -9.28
N ILE A 27 11.51 4.94 -10.04
CA ILE A 27 12.76 5.19 -10.78
C ILE A 27 12.55 5.35 -12.29
N ALA A 28 11.36 5.06 -12.79
CA ALA A 28 11.04 5.21 -14.21
C ALA A 28 10.80 6.68 -14.62
N GLY A 29 10.68 7.59 -13.65
CA GLY A 29 10.27 8.98 -13.86
C GLY A 29 8.76 9.12 -14.12
N GLY A 30 8.32 10.32 -14.50
CA GLY A 30 6.91 10.63 -14.75
C GLY A 30 6.27 11.47 -13.64
N GLU A 31 4.93 11.47 -13.59
CA GLU A 31 4.14 12.30 -12.69
C GLU A 31 4.17 11.84 -11.22
N TYR A 32 4.46 10.56 -10.97
CA TYR A 32 4.34 9.94 -9.64
C TYR A 32 5.71 9.66 -9.00
N ASP A 33 5.85 9.99 -7.71
CA ASP A 33 7.10 9.86 -6.95
C ASP A 33 7.34 8.46 -6.38
N PHE A 34 6.27 7.70 -6.11
CA PHE A 34 6.31 6.44 -5.36
C PHE A 34 5.44 5.37 -5.98
N VAL A 35 5.80 4.12 -5.70
CA VAL A 35 5.01 2.92 -6.03
C VAL A 35 4.67 2.22 -4.73
N PHE A 36 3.38 1.97 -4.51
CA PHE A 36 2.87 1.12 -3.45
C PHE A 36 2.36 -0.16 -4.10
N CYS A 37 2.94 -1.30 -3.75
CA CYS A 37 2.53 -2.62 -4.23
C CYS A 37 2.04 -3.44 -3.05
N ALA A 38 0.90 -4.11 -3.22
CA ALA A 38 0.39 -5.07 -2.27
C ALA A 38 -0.25 -6.24 -3.00
N ASP A 39 0.12 -7.45 -2.60
CA ASP A 39 -0.39 -8.67 -3.20
C ASP A 39 -1.34 -9.36 -2.22
N PHE A 40 -2.45 -9.89 -2.74
CA PHE A 40 -3.50 -10.52 -1.94
C PHE A 40 -3.78 -11.93 -2.44
N ILE A 41 -4.13 -12.84 -1.54
CA ILE A 41 -4.48 -14.23 -1.90
C ILE A 41 -5.84 -14.34 -2.59
N SER A 42 -6.69 -13.33 -2.45
CA SER A 42 -8.05 -13.31 -2.99
C SER A 42 -8.61 -11.88 -3.05
N GLN A 43 -9.70 -11.71 -3.80
CA GLN A 43 -10.47 -10.45 -3.79
C GLN A 43 -11.03 -10.13 -2.39
N GLU A 44 -11.48 -11.14 -1.64
CA GLU A 44 -12.00 -10.96 -0.28
C GLU A 44 -10.93 -10.41 0.68
N ALA A 45 -9.68 -10.87 0.54
CA ALA A 45 -8.56 -10.33 1.31
C ALA A 45 -8.26 -8.86 0.97
N LEU A 46 -8.33 -8.50 -0.33
CA LEU A 46 -8.20 -7.12 -0.78
C LEU A 46 -9.33 -6.25 -0.20
N ASP A 47 -10.58 -6.70 -0.26
CA ASP A 47 -11.75 -5.97 0.25
C ASP A 47 -11.64 -5.71 1.77
N SER A 48 -11.24 -6.74 2.53
CA SER A 48 -11.02 -6.63 3.98
C SER A 48 -9.85 -5.69 4.31
N TYR A 49 -8.76 -5.77 3.54
CA TYR A 49 -7.61 -4.88 3.69
C TYR A 49 -7.97 -3.39 3.56
N GLN A 50 -8.89 -3.01 2.67
CA GLN A 50 -9.23 -1.60 2.43
C GLN A 50 -9.64 -0.84 3.68
N THR A 51 -10.30 -1.52 4.62
CA THR A 51 -10.83 -0.94 5.87
C THR A 51 -10.10 -1.43 7.12
N HIS A 52 -9.08 -2.28 6.96
CA HIS A 52 -8.32 -2.82 8.08
C HIS A 52 -7.65 -1.69 8.89
N PRO A 53 -7.69 -1.70 10.24
CA PRO A 53 -7.16 -0.61 11.06
C PRO A 53 -5.70 -0.24 10.80
N LEU A 54 -4.86 -1.22 10.47
CA LEU A 54 -3.46 -0.96 10.12
C LEU A 54 -3.31 -0.22 8.79
N HIS A 55 -4.16 -0.54 7.81
CA HIS A 55 -4.17 0.16 6.52
C HIS A 55 -4.77 1.57 6.66
N GLU A 56 -5.84 1.75 7.43
CA GLU A 56 -6.37 3.07 7.76
C GLU A 56 -5.32 3.97 8.45
N ALA A 57 -4.57 3.41 9.40
CA ALA A 57 -3.47 4.13 10.05
C ALA A 57 -2.36 4.51 9.05
N HIS A 58 -2.05 3.64 8.09
CA HIS A 58 -1.11 3.95 7.01
C HIS A 58 -1.64 5.07 6.09
N LYS A 59 -2.92 5.00 5.67
CA LYS A 59 -3.59 6.03 4.87
C LYS A 59 -3.59 7.39 5.56
N ALA A 60 -3.94 7.43 6.85
CA ALA A 60 -3.91 8.66 7.64
C ALA A 60 -2.50 9.26 7.74
N ARG A 61 -1.48 8.41 7.87
CA ARG A 61 -0.07 8.83 7.90
C ARG A 61 0.42 9.35 6.54
N SER A 62 -0.06 8.78 5.44
CA SER A 62 0.37 9.16 4.09
C SER A 62 -0.41 10.36 3.53
N ALA A 63 -1.64 10.61 3.98
CA ALA A 63 -2.54 11.64 3.46
C ALA A 63 -1.90 13.04 3.30
N PRO A 64 -1.09 13.57 4.24
CA PRO A 64 -0.47 14.89 4.07
C PRO A 64 0.56 14.97 2.92
N TYR A 65 1.03 13.83 2.43
CA TYR A 65 2.06 13.73 1.38
C TYR A 65 1.48 13.38 0.01
N VAL A 66 0.25 12.89 -0.06
CA VAL A 66 -0.39 12.44 -1.31
C VAL A 66 -1.10 13.61 -1.98
N LYS A 67 -0.53 14.10 -3.09
CA LYS A 67 -1.17 15.12 -3.96
C LYS A 67 -2.01 14.48 -5.06
N HIS A 68 -1.48 13.43 -5.67
CA HIS A 68 -2.11 12.65 -6.74
C HIS A 68 -1.95 11.17 -6.42
N ARG A 69 -2.96 10.37 -6.80
CA ARG A 69 -2.96 8.92 -6.60
C ARG A 69 -3.65 8.26 -7.78
N LEU A 70 -2.94 7.34 -8.44
CA LEU A 70 -3.48 6.43 -9.44
C LEU A 70 -3.37 5.01 -8.90
N VAL A 71 -4.40 4.20 -9.12
CA VAL A 71 -4.47 2.80 -8.66
C VAL A 71 -5.05 1.92 -9.73
N ALA A 72 -4.53 0.70 -9.80
CA ALA A 72 -5.08 -0.40 -10.56
C ALA A 72 -4.96 -1.67 -9.73
N ASP A 73 -6.01 -2.49 -9.78
CA ASP A 73 -6.00 -3.88 -9.31
C ASP A 73 -6.04 -4.77 -10.54
N TYR A 74 -5.28 -5.86 -10.53
CA TYR A 74 -5.24 -6.83 -11.63
C TYR A 74 -5.10 -8.24 -11.08
N ILE A 75 -5.55 -9.21 -11.88
CA ILE A 75 -5.38 -10.63 -11.61
C ILE A 75 -4.17 -11.09 -12.40
N TRP A 76 -3.25 -11.81 -11.74
CA TRP A 76 -2.09 -12.45 -12.35
C TRP A 76 -2.30 -13.96 -12.52
#